data_AF-T1KMR4-F1
#
_entry.id   AF-T1KMR4-F1
#
_cell.length_a   1.000
_cell.length_b   1.000
_cell.length_c   1.000
_cell.angle_alpha   90.00
_cell.angle_beta   90.00
_cell.angle_gamma   90.00
#
_symmetry.space_group_name_H-M   'P 1'
#
loop_
_entity.id
_entity.type
_entity.pdbx_description
1 polymer ?
#
loop_
_entity_poly.entity_id
_entity_poly.type
_entity_poly.pdbx_seq_one_letter_code
_entity_poly.pdbx_strand_id
1 'polypeptide(L)'
;MEQNNNSDKTTFKVEFLGEYHDMVIDWNDDKYEYKEQQVFEKLESLTGIPSKYKISFHLIQARPHLHKNYPFHGTLLPYEDPDAQRSLYFFNRTHFPQNDRFSVDFVKDNIHDVCIFDGERFHLTFHVYYNNMVLKRIGITYNLVREIWVEEGVCTRMFCHHRRTKSYFKRIKDLVNNHELNSQISHRIQPIVEIMRHNAVIHWFMEMEKIYREFNVQQFFKNNCHLNNWQERFGDEDGIVTINLEQYLRMRG
;
A
#
# COMPACT_ATOMS: atom_id res chain seq x y z
N MET A 1 -8.98 -5.50 41.49
CA MET A 1 -7.80 -4.82 40.95
C MET A 1 -8.10 -4.52 39.50
N GLU A 2 -8.61 -3.32 39.23
CA GLU A 2 -8.89 -2.82 37.88
C GLU A 2 -7.55 -2.43 37.24
N GLN A 3 -7.14 -3.11 36.17
CA GLN A 3 -6.06 -2.63 35.33
C GLN A 3 -6.61 -1.50 34.45
N ASN A 4 -6.49 -0.27 34.95
CA ASN A 4 -6.58 0.95 34.13
C ASN A 4 -5.37 1.02 33.20
N ASN A 5 -5.34 0.20 32.15
CA ASN A 5 -4.44 0.41 31.01
C ASN A 5 -5.18 1.20 29.93
N ASN A 6 -5.60 2.42 30.28
CA ASN A 6 -6.07 3.36 29.27
C ASN A 6 -4.83 4.03 28.65
N SER A 7 -4.07 3.27 27.87
CA SER A 7 -2.92 3.84 27.16
C SER A 7 -3.47 4.82 26.11
N ASP A 8 -3.07 6.08 26.20
CA ASP A 8 -3.37 7.09 25.17
C ASP A 8 -2.50 6.92 23.92
N LYS A 9 -1.74 5.82 23.87
CA LYS A 9 -0.84 5.50 22.77
C LYS A 9 -1.10 4.08 22.28
N THR A 10 -1.08 3.90 20.97
CA THR A 10 -0.92 2.59 20.35
C THR A 10 0.50 2.45 19.87
N THR A 11 1.20 1.39 20.28
CA THR A 11 2.56 1.08 19.82
C THR A 11 2.58 -0.24 19.07
N PHE A 12 3.09 -0.26 17.85
CA PHE A 12 3.23 -1.47 17.05
C PHE A 12 4.57 -1.47 16.32
N LYS A 13 4.99 -2.63 15.81
CA LYS A 13 6.28 -2.81 15.15
C LYS A 13 6.10 -3.04 13.67
N VAL A 14 6.97 -2.40 12.90
CA VAL A 14 6.98 -2.53 11.44
C VAL A 14 8.36 -2.99 10.99
N GLU A 15 8.43 -4.14 10.33
CA GLU A 15 9.65 -4.62 9.68
C GLU A 15 9.81 -3.99 8.30
N PHE A 16 10.97 -3.37 8.09
CA PHE A 16 11.38 -2.76 6.84
C PHE A 16 12.84 -3.09 6.52
N LEU A 17 13.05 -3.72 5.36
CA LEU A 17 14.39 -4.04 4.83
C LEU A 17 15.27 -4.88 5.79
N GLY A 18 14.64 -5.73 6.61
CA GLY A 18 15.27 -6.66 7.55
C GLY A 18 15.31 -6.18 9.00
N GLU A 19 14.81 -4.98 9.30
CA GLU A 19 14.89 -4.37 10.63
C GLU A 19 13.50 -3.97 11.13
N TYR A 20 13.22 -4.19 12.42
CA TYR A 20 11.97 -3.74 13.05
C TYR A 20 12.11 -2.33 13.59
N HIS A 21 11.08 -1.53 13.36
CA HIS A 21 10.97 -0.16 13.83
C HIS A 21 9.69 0.01 14.64
N ASP A 22 9.78 0.68 15.77
CA ASP A 22 8.61 1.00 16.59
C ASP A 22 7.84 2.18 15.97
N MET A 23 6.54 1.96 15.77
CA MET A 23 5.57 2.95 15.33
C MET A 23 4.68 3.27 16.52
N VAL A 24 4.54 4.56 16.85
CA VAL A 24 3.73 5.03 17.97
C VAL A 24 2.70 6.01 17.41
N ILE A 25 1.44 5.77 17.76
CA ILE A 25 0.33 6.70 17.54
C ILE A 25 -0.06 7.25 18.90
N ASP A 26 0.10 8.55 19.11
CA ASP A 26 -0.38 9.26 20.27
C ASP A 26 -1.76 9.85 19.98
N TRP A 27 -2.80 9.29 20.58
CA TRP A 27 -4.18 9.67 20.34
C TRP A 27 -4.52 11.05 20.90
N ASN A 28 -3.75 11.52 21.89
CA ASN A 28 -3.94 12.83 22.52
C ASN A 28 -2.98 13.91 22.01
N ASP A 29 -2.19 13.62 20.96
CA ASP A 29 -1.27 14.61 20.39
C ASP A 29 -2.02 15.65 19.54
N ASP A 30 -2.28 16.81 20.15
CA ASP A 30 -3.00 17.94 19.57
C ASP A 30 -2.26 18.63 18.41
N LYS A 31 -1.00 18.26 18.12
CA LYS A 31 -0.30 18.71 16.91
C LYS A 31 -1.02 18.28 15.63
N TYR A 32 -1.71 17.13 15.67
CA TYR A 32 -2.32 16.52 14.50
C TYR A 32 -3.84 16.61 14.54
N GLU A 33 -4.40 17.34 13.57
CA GLU A 33 -5.83 17.29 13.27
C GLU A 33 -6.27 15.86 12.89
N TYR A 34 -5.41 15.15 12.16
CA TYR A 34 -5.65 13.79 11.68
C TYR A 34 -4.57 12.85 12.20
N LYS A 35 -4.93 11.90 13.06
CA LYS A 35 -3.96 11.06 13.79
C LYS A 35 -3.17 10.13 12.86
N GLU A 36 -3.72 9.78 11.69
CA GLU A 36 -3.02 9.01 10.65
C GLU A 36 -1.77 9.73 10.09
N GLN A 37 -1.67 11.06 10.24
CA GLN A 37 -0.48 11.83 9.84
C GLN A 37 0.77 11.37 10.57
N GLN A 38 0.65 10.91 11.82
CA GLN A 38 1.76 10.36 12.60
C GLN A 38 2.39 9.15 11.89
N VAL A 39 1.56 8.30 11.29
CA VAL A 39 2.04 7.13 10.53
C VAL A 39 2.80 7.58 9.29
N PHE A 40 2.29 8.58 8.56
CA PHE A 40 2.98 9.12 7.38
C PHE A 40 4.32 9.78 7.73
N GLU A 41 4.40 10.57 8.81
CA GLU A 41 5.66 11.16 9.27
C GLU A 41 6.69 10.08 9.66
N LYS A 42 6.27 9.05 10.40
CA LYS A 42 7.17 7.93 10.73
C LYS A 42 7.62 7.16 9.50
N LEU A 43 6.72 6.93 8.54
CA LEU A 43 7.10 6.35 7.25
C LEU A 43 8.05 7.26 6.46
N GLU A 44 8.01 8.59 6.64
CA GLU A 44 8.99 9.51 6.03
C GLU A 44 10.37 9.27 6.60
N SER A 45 10.46 9.26 7.92
CA SER A 45 11.71 9.02 8.64
C SER A 45 12.30 7.66 8.26
N LEU A 46 11.45 6.64 8.15
CA LEU A 46 11.86 5.27 7.85
C LEU A 46 12.32 5.08 6.39
N THR A 47 11.56 5.60 5.43
CA THR A 47 11.78 5.34 3.99
C THR A 47 12.63 6.41 3.31
N GLY A 48 12.69 7.60 3.91
CA GLY A 48 13.22 8.83 3.31
C GLY A 48 12.46 9.27 2.06
N ILE A 49 11.21 8.83 1.87
CA ILE A 49 10.32 9.35 0.82
C ILE A 49 9.46 10.45 1.45
N PRO A 50 9.47 11.69 0.91
CA PRO A 50 8.68 12.80 1.42
C PRO A 50 7.19 12.47 1.52
N SER A 51 6.52 12.92 2.59
CA SER A 51 5.09 12.65 2.81
C SER A 51 4.20 13.15 1.66
N LYS A 52 4.59 14.24 0.99
CA LYS A 52 3.91 14.76 -0.20
C LYS A 52 3.85 13.79 -1.41
N TYR A 53 4.57 12.68 -1.37
CA TYR A 53 4.53 11.64 -2.40
C TYR A 53 3.83 10.36 -1.92
N LYS A 54 3.40 10.31 -0.66
CA LYS A 54 2.68 9.18 -0.08
C LYS A 54 1.19 9.39 -0.27
N ILE A 55 0.55 8.44 -0.94
CA ILE A 55 -0.86 8.56 -1.29
C ILE A 55 -1.74 8.01 -0.17
N SER A 56 -1.39 6.82 0.33
CA SER A 56 -2.14 6.13 1.38
C SER A 56 -1.27 5.13 2.12
N PHE A 57 -1.77 4.61 3.24
CA PHE A 57 -1.33 3.33 3.76
C PHE A 57 -2.54 2.42 4.04
N HIS A 58 -2.36 1.11 3.89
CA HIS A 58 -3.40 0.12 4.09
C HIS A 58 -3.07 -0.81 5.26
N LEU A 59 -4.05 -1.13 6.09
CA LEU A 59 -3.97 -2.24 7.04
C LEU A 59 -4.58 -3.47 6.38
N ILE A 60 -3.77 -4.47 6.04
CA ILE A 60 -4.24 -5.68 5.36
C ILE A 60 -4.77 -6.68 6.38
N GLN A 61 -5.95 -7.24 6.10
CA GLN A 61 -6.65 -8.21 6.97
C GLN A 61 -6.85 -7.67 8.39
N ALA A 62 -7.34 -6.42 8.49
CA ALA A 62 -7.77 -5.85 9.76
C ALA A 62 -8.91 -6.72 10.34
N ARG A 63 -8.91 -6.92 11.66
CA ARG A 63 -9.89 -7.74 12.39
C ARG A 63 -11.14 -6.92 12.71
N PRO A 64 -12.26 -7.05 11.99
CA PRO A 64 -13.41 -6.18 12.21
C PRO A 64 -14.53 -6.88 12.98
N HIS A 65 -14.31 -8.11 13.42
CA HIS A 65 -15.29 -8.88 14.19
C HIS A 65 -15.48 -8.33 15.62
N LEU A 66 -14.74 -7.29 16.02
CA LEU A 66 -14.77 -6.72 17.37
C LEU A 66 -15.65 -5.46 17.51
N HIS A 67 -16.23 -4.91 16.42
CA HIS A 67 -17.18 -3.79 16.54
C HIS A 67 -18.45 -4.05 15.71
N LYS A 68 -19.55 -4.39 16.38
CA LYS A 68 -20.86 -4.71 15.77
C LYS A 68 -21.46 -3.57 14.94
N ASN A 69 -20.96 -2.35 15.09
CA ASN A 69 -21.44 -1.14 14.42
C ASN A 69 -20.46 -0.58 13.39
N TYR A 70 -19.44 -1.35 13.00
CA TYR A 70 -18.47 -0.90 12.02
C TYR A 70 -19.19 -0.72 10.66
N PRO A 71 -19.05 0.42 9.96
CA PRO A 71 -19.81 0.72 8.74
C PRO A 71 -19.34 -0.18 7.58
N PHE A 72 -19.85 -1.42 7.57
CA PHE A 72 -19.31 -2.53 6.79
C PHE A 72 -19.80 -2.62 5.35
N HIS A 73 -20.70 -1.73 4.91
CA HIS A 73 -21.43 -1.95 3.66
C HIS A 73 -20.85 -1.23 2.42
N GLY A 74 -19.86 -0.35 2.56
CA GLY A 74 -19.48 0.57 1.47
C GLY A 74 -18.17 0.31 0.75
N THR A 75 -17.18 -0.34 1.38
CA THR A 75 -15.80 -0.44 0.85
C THR A 75 -15.44 -1.80 0.25
N LEU A 76 -16.44 -2.65 0.04
CA LEU A 76 -16.31 -3.84 -0.78
C LEU A 76 -16.25 -3.37 -2.23
N LEU A 77 -15.09 -3.46 -2.88
CA LEU A 77 -15.13 -3.83 -4.29
C LEU A 77 -15.66 -5.27 -4.28
N PRO A 78 -16.85 -5.56 -4.83
CA PRO A 78 -17.34 -6.91 -4.95
C PRO A 78 -16.53 -7.56 -6.08
N TYR A 79 -15.28 -7.90 -5.79
CA TYR A 79 -14.74 -9.08 -6.44
C TYR A 79 -15.37 -10.25 -5.69
N GLU A 80 -16.00 -11.15 -6.43
CA GLU A 80 -16.61 -12.39 -5.98
C GLU A 80 -15.51 -13.36 -5.46
N ASP A 81 -14.67 -12.87 -4.57
CA ASP A 81 -13.57 -13.59 -3.96
C ASP A 81 -13.98 -13.90 -2.50
N PRO A 82 -14.21 -15.18 -2.15
CA PRO A 82 -14.45 -15.60 -0.77
C PRO A 82 -13.30 -15.18 0.17
N ASP A 83 -12.11 -14.93 -0.38
CA ASP A 83 -10.93 -14.44 0.31
C ASP A 83 -10.78 -12.92 0.23
N ALA A 84 -11.83 -12.14 -0.04
CA ALA A 84 -11.79 -10.68 -0.03
C ALA A 84 -11.29 -10.13 1.33
N GLN A 85 -9.96 -10.00 1.42
CA GLN A 85 -9.21 -9.60 2.60
C GLN A 85 -9.65 -8.21 3.01
N ARG A 86 -10.23 -8.11 4.21
CA ARG A 86 -10.75 -6.86 4.76
C ARG A 86 -9.59 -5.91 5.03
N SER A 87 -9.36 -5.00 4.10
CA SER A 87 -8.26 -4.03 4.15
C SER A 87 -8.82 -2.66 4.51
N LEU A 88 -8.17 -1.95 5.43
CA LEU A 88 -8.54 -0.58 5.78
C LEU A 88 -7.62 0.40 5.06
N TYR A 89 -8.21 1.41 4.45
CA TYR A 89 -7.52 2.36 3.58
C TYR A 89 -7.48 3.72 4.26
N PHE A 90 -6.28 4.24 4.50
CA PHE A 90 -6.07 5.56 5.07
C PHE A 90 -5.32 6.44 4.08
N PHE A 91 -6.00 7.47 3.58
CA PHE A 91 -5.41 8.41 2.63
C PHE A 91 -4.58 9.45 3.37
N ASN A 92 -3.52 9.90 2.70
CA ASN A 92 -2.78 11.05 3.19
C ASN A 92 -3.63 12.30 3.00
N ARG A 93 -4.18 12.82 4.10
CA ARG A 93 -5.09 13.97 4.08
C ARG A 93 -4.46 15.28 3.62
N THR A 94 -3.13 15.36 3.51
CA THR A 94 -2.46 16.47 2.79
C THR A 94 -2.84 16.54 1.31
N HIS A 95 -3.30 15.42 0.74
CA HIS A 95 -3.76 15.31 -0.65
C HIS A 95 -5.28 15.21 -0.76
N PHE A 96 -5.94 14.65 0.26
CA PHE A 96 -7.38 14.40 0.30
C PHE A 96 -7.99 14.99 1.58
N PRO A 97 -8.23 16.31 1.63
CA PRO A 97 -8.75 16.98 2.82
C PRO A 97 -10.24 16.67 3.10
N GLN A 98 -10.96 16.07 2.14
CA GLN A 98 -12.38 15.73 2.29
C GLN A 98 -12.54 14.25 2.68
N ASN A 99 -13.51 13.97 3.55
CA ASN A 99 -13.90 12.61 3.90
C ASN A 99 -14.40 11.89 2.64
N ASP A 100 -13.59 10.96 2.14
CA ASP A 100 -14.07 10.01 1.15
C ASP A 100 -15.12 9.14 1.85
N ARG A 101 -16.29 8.95 1.25
CA ARG A 101 -17.42 8.19 1.85
C ARG A 101 -17.07 6.74 2.15
N PHE A 102 -15.89 6.32 1.71
CA PHE A 102 -15.32 4.98 1.77
C PHE A 102 -14.20 4.85 2.83
N SER A 103 -13.82 5.94 3.51
CA SER A 103 -12.75 5.91 4.52
C SER A 103 -13.28 5.64 5.92
N VAL A 104 -12.57 4.81 6.68
CA VAL A 104 -12.79 4.63 8.11
C VAL A 104 -12.06 5.74 8.85
N ASP A 105 -12.71 6.35 9.82
CA ASP A 105 -12.06 7.35 10.68
C ASP A 105 -10.91 6.72 11.47
N PHE A 106 -9.70 7.25 11.32
CA PHE A 106 -8.51 6.81 12.04
C PHE A 106 -8.47 7.40 13.45
N VAL A 107 -9.37 6.89 14.30
CA VAL A 107 -9.52 7.30 15.70
C VAL A 107 -9.23 6.13 16.63
N LYS A 108 -8.91 6.42 17.90
CA LYS A 108 -8.54 5.43 18.92
C LYS A 108 -9.53 4.26 18.95
N ASP A 109 -10.82 4.54 19.06
CA ASP A 109 -11.89 3.54 19.18
C ASP A 109 -12.00 2.59 17.98
N ASN A 110 -11.57 3.02 16.79
CA ASN A 110 -11.61 2.19 15.58
C ASN A 110 -10.31 1.40 15.37
N ILE A 111 -9.19 1.84 15.96
CA ILE A 111 -7.85 1.34 15.64
C ILE A 111 -7.23 0.59 16.81
N HIS A 112 -7.17 1.20 17.99
CA HIS A 112 -6.55 0.63 19.20
C HIS A 112 -7.36 -0.56 19.70
N ASP A 113 -6.70 -1.71 19.91
CA ASP A 113 -7.29 -2.98 20.35
C ASP A 113 -8.41 -3.56 19.46
N VAL A 114 -8.74 -2.87 18.37
CA VAL A 114 -9.68 -3.34 17.33
C VAL A 114 -8.91 -3.81 16.11
N CYS A 115 -8.10 -2.93 15.52
CA CYS A 115 -7.35 -3.21 14.30
C CYS A 115 -5.87 -3.48 14.56
N ILE A 116 -5.30 -2.84 15.59
CA ILE A 116 -3.89 -2.93 15.96
C ILE A 116 -3.81 -3.13 17.48
N PHE A 117 -3.16 -4.22 17.89
CA PHE A 117 -2.83 -4.46 19.30
C PHE A 117 -1.47 -3.87 19.65
N ASP A 118 -1.31 -3.48 20.92
CA ASP A 118 -0.01 -3.04 21.42
C ASP A 118 1.05 -4.15 21.28
N GLY A 119 2.20 -3.79 20.72
CA GLY A 119 3.31 -4.69 20.40
C GLY A 119 3.10 -5.54 19.15
N GLU A 120 1.97 -5.41 18.44
CA GLU A 120 1.70 -6.19 17.24
C GLU A 120 2.73 -5.92 16.13
N ARG A 121 3.05 -6.96 15.36
CA ARG A 121 4.10 -6.93 14.35
C ARG A 121 3.53 -6.99 12.95
N PHE A 122 4.04 -6.11 12.11
CA PHE A 122 3.67 -5.99 10.70
C PHE A 122 4.93 -5.96 9.85
N HIS A 123 4.80 -6.45 8.62
CA HIS A 123 5.74 -6.19 7.57
C HIS A 123 5.28 -4.99 6.73
N LEU A 124 6.21 -4.09 6.44
CA LEU A 124 5.98 -3.02 5.49
C LEU A 124 6.14 -3.53 4.07
N THR A 125 5.10 -3.37 3.28
CA THR A 125 5.15 -3.50 1.83
C THR A 125 4.79 -2.18 1.19
N PHE A 126 5.09 -2.03 -0.10
CA PHE A 126 4.82 -0.80 -0.82
C PHE A 126 4.52 -1.11 -2.28
N HIS A 127 3.70 -0.25 -2.87
CA HIS A 127 3.44 -0.23 -4.30
C HIS A 127 3.49 1.22 -4.79
N VAL A 128 3.92 1.38 -6.03
CA VAL A 128 3.96 2.69 -6.70
C VAL A 128 3.04 2.68 -7.88
N TYR A 129 2.43 3.82 -8.15
CA TYR A 129 1.62 4.02 -9.34
C TYR A 129 1.57 5.50 -9.67
N TYR A 130 1.24 5.80 -10.92
CA TYR A 130 0.99 7.18 -11.32
C TYR A 130 -0.37 7.64 -10.79
N ASN A 131 -0.37 8.60 -9.86
CA ASN A 131 -1.58 9.20 -9.32
C ASN A 131 -1.98 10.38 -10.20
N ASN A 132 -2.94 10.15 -11.09
CA ASN A 132 -3.45 11.16 -12.01
C ASN A 132 -4.49 12.09 -11.38
N MET A 133 -5.00 11.82 -10.17
CA MET A 133 -6.06 12.62 -9.56
C MET A 133 -5.51 13.83 -8.83
N VAL A 134 -4.58 13.61 -7.89
CA VAL A 134 -4.09 14.66 -6.98
C VAL A 134 -2.63 14.98 -7.22
N LEU A 135 -1.75 13.97 -7.22
CA LEU A 135 -0.31 14.23 -7.26
C LEU A 135 0.20 14.63 -8.64
N LYS A 136 -0.45 14.15 -9.72
CA LYS A 136 0.00 14.29 -11.11
C LYS A 136 1.43 13.78 -11.31
N ARG A 137 1.76 12.70 -10.61
CA ARG A 137 3.08 12.05 -10.61
C ARG A 137 2.97 10.63 -10.05
N ILE A 138 4.07 9.89 -10.15
CA ILE A 138 4.28 8.64 -9.44
C ILE A 138 4.32 8.94 -7.94
N GLY A 139 3.41 8.29 -7.22
CA GLY A 139 3.41 8.28 -5.76
C GLY A 139 3.57 6.86 -5.23
N ILE A 140 3.63 6.75 -3.91
CA ILE A 140 3.79 5.50 -3.20
C ILE A 140 2.65 5.28 -2.21
N THR A 141 2.21 4.04 -2.11
CA THR A 141 1.30 3.58 -1.06
C THR A 141 1.97 2.45 -0.31
N TYR A 142 1.77 2.44 1.00
CA TYR A 142 2.30 1.42 1.90
C TYR A 142 1.21 0.44 2.31
N ASN A 143 1.57 -0.81 2.57
CA ASN A 143 0.68 -1.73 3.24
C ASN A 143 1.37 -2.32 4.48
N LEU A 144 0.64 -2.39 5.58
CA LEU A 144 1.02 -3.09 6.79
C LEU A 144 0.37 -4.47 6.74
N VAL A 145 1.20 -5.49 6.53
CA VAL A 145 0.78 -6.91 6.48
C VAL A 145 1.16 -7.55 7.80
N ARG A 146 0.19 -8.14 8.50
CA ARG A 146 0.43 -8.78 9.80
C ARG A 146 1.43 -9.92 9.66
N GLU A 147 2.40 -9.99 10.57
CA GLU A 147 3.47 -11.00 10.56
C GLU A 147 2.92 -12.43 10.54
N ILE A 148 1.85 -12.71 11.28
CA ILE A 148 1.26 -14.05 11.37
C ILE A 148 0.64 -14.57 10.05
N TRP A 149 0.47 -13.72 9.05
CA TRP A 149 -0.09 -14.08 7.73
C TRP A 149 0.99 -14.19 6.65
N VAL A 150 2.24 -13.97 7.03
CA VAL A 150 3.39 -14.11 6.14
C VAL A 150 4.02 -15.46 6.41
N GLU A 151 3.79 -16.38 5.48
CA GLU A 151 4.49 -17.65 5.45
C GLU A 151 5.90 -17.45 4.88
N GLU A 152 6.89 -18.04 5.55
CA GLU A 152 8.29 -17.93 5.13
C GLU A 152 8.49 -18.52 3.73
N GLY A 153 9.11 -17.75 2.83
CA GLY A 153 9.41 -18.18 1.48
C GLY A 153 8.23 -18.13 0.50
N VAL A 154 7.01 -17.83 0.97
CA VAL A 154 5.83 -17.70 0.12
C VAL A 154 5.64 -16.24 -0.29
N CYS A 155 5.32 -16.04 -1.57
CA CYS A 155 4.86 -14.74 -2.03
C CYS A 155 3.36 -14.78 -2.36
N THR A 156 2.65 -13.75 -1.92
CA THR A 156 1.23 -13.53 -2.17
C THR A 156 1.04 -12.24 -2.97
N ARG A 157 -0.22 -11.95 -3.34
CA ARG A 157 -0.59 -10.68 -3.98
C ARG A 157 -0.21 -9.46 -3.11
N MET A 158 -0.26 -9.62 -1.79
CA MET A 158 -0.04 -8.53 -0.83
C MET A 158 1.38 -8.50 -0.26
N PHE A 159 2.14 -9.60 -0.38
CA PHE A 159 3.44 -9.73 0.26
C PHE A 159 4.43 -10.55 -0.57
N CYS A 160 5.66 -10.07 -0.73
CA CYS A 160 6.72 -10.91 -1.31
C CYS A 160 8.10 -10.47 -0.85
N HIS A 161 8.89 -11.41 -0.32
CA HIS A 161 10.23 -11.12 0.20
C HIS A 161 11.18 -10.53 -0.86
N HIS A 162 11.05 -10.90 -2.13
CA HIS A 162 11.92 -10.42 -3.21
C HIS A 162 11.79 -8.92 -3.49
N ARG A 163 10.64 -8.30 -3.19
CA ARG A 163 10.41 -6.85 -3.38
C ARG A 163 10.90 -6.02 -2.19
N ARG A 164 11.42 -6.64 -1.14
CA ARG A 164 11.85 -5.97 0.10
C ARG A 164 13.37 -5.94 0.25
N THR A 165 14.07 -6.00 -0.88
CA THR A 165 15.52 -5.82 -0.91
C THR A 165 15.86 -4.33 -0.91
N LYS A 166 16.98 -3.97 -0.26
CA LYS A 166 17.47 -2.58 -0.24
C LYS A 166 17.66 -2.01 -1.66
N SER A 167 18.12 -2.84 -2.60
CA SER A 167 18.31 -2.46 -4.01
C SER A 167 16.99 -2.17 -4.74
N TYR A 168 15.97 -3.01 -4.57
CA TYR A 168 14.66 -2.78 -5.16
C TYR A 168 14.01 -1.53 -4.60
N PHE A 169 14.02 -1.37 -3.27
CA PHE A 169 13.48 -0.16 -2.64
C PHE A 169 14.21 1.11 -3.07
N LYS A 170 15.54 1.06 -3.25
CA LYS A 170 16.30 2.20 -3.80
C LYS A 170 15.78 2.62 -5.18
N ARG A 171 15.55 1.67 -6.10
CA ARG A 171 14.97 1.97 -7.42
C ARG A 171 13.60 2.62 -7.32
N ILE A 172 12.76 2.14 -6.41
CA ILE A 172 11.44 2.73 -6.13
C ILE A 172 11.57 4.17 -5.59
N LYS A 173 12.47 4.39 -4.63
CA LYS A 173 12.74 5.71 -4.07
C LYS A 173 13.24 6.68 -5.15
N ASP A 174 14.16 6.24 -6.00
CA ASP A 174 14.69 7.06 -7.10
C ASP A 174 13.57 7.41 -8.09
N LEU A 175 12.71 6.44 -8.44
CA LEU A 175 11.57 6.63 -9.33
C LEU A 175 10.56 7.67 -8.80
N VAL A 176 10.17 7.55 -7.53
CA VAL A 176 9.21 8.45 -6.88
C VAL A 176 9.77 9.88 -6.78
N ASN A 177 11.08 10.03 -6.53
CA ASN A 177 11.72 11.33 -6.38
C ASN A 177 12.21 11.96 -7.70
N ASN A 178 12.18 11.25 -8.83
CA ASN A 178 12.67 11.77 -10.11
C ASN A 178 11.73 12.83 -10.70
N HIS A 179 12.04 14.11 -10.49
CA HIS A 179 11.21 15.22 -10.95
C HIS A 179 11.07 15.29 -12.47
N GLU A 180 12.16 15.09 -13.20
CA GLU A 180 12.18 15.21 -14.66
C GLU A 180 11.32 14.11 -15.31
N LEU A 181 11.52 12.86 -14.91
CA LEU A 181 10.71 11.73 -15.37
C LEU A 181 9.23 11.93 -15.07
N ASN A 182 8.91 12.37 -13.84
CA ASN A 182 7.52 12.62 -13.45
C ASN A 182 6.89 13.77 -14.26
N SER A 183 7.66 14.82 -14.57
CA SER A 183 7.23 15.91 -15.45
C SER A 183 6.90 15.39 -16.85
N GLN A 184 7.81 14.62 -17.46
CA GLN A 184 7.63 14.07 -18.80
C GLN A 184 6.43 13.09 -18.89
N ILE A 185 6.29 12.20 -17.90
CA ILE A 185 5.14 11.30 -17.81
C ILE A 185 3.85 12.11 -17.64
N SER A 186 3.85 13.12 -16.76
CA SER A 186 2.66 13.95 -16.51
C SER A 186 2.22 14.72 -17.75
N HIS A 187 3.16 15.32 -18.47
CA HIS A 187 2.88 16.06 -19.70
C HIS A 187 2.18 15.18 -20.75
N ARG A 188 2.55 13.90 -20.85
CA ARG A 188 1.95 12.96 -21.81
C ARG A 188 0.63 12.36 -21.34
N ILE A 189 0.45 12.20 -20.03
CA ILE A 189 -0.79 11.65 -19.47
C ILE A 189 -1.89 12.70 -19.38
N GLN A 190 -1.56 13.97 -19.17
CA GLN A 190 -2.54 15.04 -18.99
C GLN A 190 -3.56 15.13 -20.13
N PRO A 191 -3.18 15.13 -21.44
CA PRO A 191 -4.16 15.15 -22.53
C PRO A 191 -5.11 13.96 -22.50
N ILE A 192 -4.60 12.77 -22.15
CA ILE A 192 -5.41 11.55 -22.05
C ILE A 192 -6.44 11.71 -20.92
N VAL A 193 -6.04 12.23 -19.76
CA VAL A 193 -6.93 12.48 -18.61
C VAL A 193 -7.98 13.55 -18.92
N GLU A 194 -7.63 14.57 -19.69
CA GLU A 194 -8.56 15.61 -20.12
C GLU A 194 -9.64 15.05 -21.06
N ILE A 195 -9.26 14.16 -21.99
CA ILE A 195 -10.21 13.44 -22.84
C ILE A 195 -11.10 12.53 -21.98
N MET A 196 -10.55 11.81 -20.99
CA MET A 196 -11.33 10.93 -20.09
C MET A 196 -12.47 11.65 -19.39
N ARG A 197 -12.22 12.89 -18.90
CA ARG A 197 -13.26 13.69 -18.22
C ARG A 197 -14.48 13.96 -19.10
N HIS A 198 -14.32 13.87 -20.43
CA HIS A 198 -15.36 14.16 -21.41
C HIS A 198 -15.84 12.92 -22.18
N ASN A 199 -15.16 11.76 -22.07
CA ASN A 199 -15.49 10.54 -22.81
C ASN A 199 -15.09 9.26 -22.06
N ALA A 200 -16.08 8.55 -21.51
CA ALA A 200 -15.89 7.36 -20.68
C ALA A 200 -15.60 6.05 -21.45
N VAL A 201 -15.62 6.09 -22.79
CA VAL A 201 -15.56 4.87 -23.65
C VAL A 201 -14.13 4.47 -24.02
N ILE A 202 -13.13 5.33 -23.84
CA ILE A 202 -11.74 5.05 -24.24
C ILE A 202 -11.08 4.11 -23.22
N HIS A 203 -10.37 3.08 -23.70
CA HIS A 203 -9.50 2.21 -22.89
C HIS A 203 -8.23 2.94 -22.42
N TRP A 204 -8.42 4.00 -21.65
CA TRP A 204 -7.36 4.93 -21.23
C TRP A 204 -6.23 4.25 -20.45
N PHE A 205 -6.53 3.17 -19.72
CA PHE A 205 -5.51 2.38 -19.03
C PHE A 205 -4.48 1.82 -20.02
N MET A 206 -4.89 1.42 -21.22
CA MET A 206 -3.99 0.88 -22.25
C MET A 206 -3.05 1.96 -22.79
N GLU A 207 -3.55 3.19 -23.01
CA GLU A 207 -2.72 4.31 -23.48
C GLU A 207 -1.72 4.75 -22.41
N MET A 208 -2.13 4.82 -21.14
CA MET A 208 -1.19 5.09 -20.06
C MET A 208 -0.14 3.97 -19.91
N GLU A 209 -0.54 2.70 -20.11
CA GLU A 209 0.43 1.59 -20.12
C GLU A 209 1.48 1.71 -21.22
N LYS A 210 1.12 2.22 -22.42
CA LYS A 210 2.10 2.47 -23.49
C LYS A 210 3.14 3.49 -23.04
N ILE A 211 2.70 4.60 -22.44
CA ILE A 211 3.59 5.62 -21.87
C ILE A 211 4.50 4.98 -20.80
N TYR A 212 3.94 4.17 -19.90
CA TYR A 212 4.73 3.50 -18.86
C TYR A 212 5.77 2.52 -19.42
N ARG A 213 5.50 1.87 -20.56
CA ARG A 213 6.46 1.01 -21.26
C ARG A 213 7.58 1.82 -21.89
N GLU A 214 7.25 2.93 -22.55
CA GLU A 214 8.24 3.81 -23.18
C GLU A 214 9.24 4.39 -22.16
N PHE A 215 8.76 4.73 -20.96
CA PHE A 215 9.61 5.18 -19.86
C PHE A 215 10.22 4.04 -19.03
N ASN A 216 9.96 2.78 -19.39
CA ASN A 216 10.43 1.59 -18.65
C ASN A 216 10.05 1.58 -17.15
N VAL A 217 8.87 2.11 -16.82
CA VAL A 217 8.35 2.17 -15.43
C VAL A 217 7.24 1.16 -15.16
N GLN A 218 6.67 0.53 -16.19
CA GLN A 218 5.53 -0.38 -16.05
C GLN A 218 5.81 -1.54 -15.08
N GLN A 219 7.02 -2.10 -15.08
CA GLN A 219 7.38 -3.22 -14.18
C GLN A 219 7.29 -2.88 -12.70
N PHE A 220 7.38 -1.60 -12.33
CA PHE A 220 7.29 -1.15 -10.94
C PHE A 220 5.85 -0.93 -10.50
N PHE A 221 4.95 -0.61 -11.44
CA PHE A 221 3.54 -0.31 -11.15
C PHE A 221 2.68 -1.55 -11.00
N LYS A 222 3.03 -2.63 -11.69
CA LYS A 222 2.31 -3.88 -11.53
C LYS A 222 2.74 -4.56 -10.23
N ASN A 223 1.78 -5.10 -9.48
CA ASN A 223 2.01 -5.91 -8.27
C ASN A 223 2.53 -7.30 -8.63
N ASN A 224 3.57 -7.33 -9.46
CA ASN A 224 4.14 -8.56 -9.96
C ASN A 224 5.07 -9.11 -8.88
N CYS A 225 4.51 -9.82 -7.91
CA CYS A 225 5.20 -11.05 -7.61
C CYS A 225 5.04 -11.93 -8.85
N HIS A 226 6.14 -12.20 -9.56
CA HIS A 226 6.11 -12.94 -10.82
C HIS A 226 5.43 -14.32 -10.70
N LEU A 227 5.35 -14.90 -9.49
CA LEU A 227 4.64 -16.13 -9.18
C LEU A 227 3.13 -16.06 -9.48
N ASN A 228 2.43 -15.04 -8.99
CA ASN A 228 0.97 -14.95 -9.16
C ASN A 228 0.59 -14.63 -10.62
N ASN A 229 1.46 -13.94 -11.37
CA ASN A 229 1.22 -13.70 -12.79
C ASN A 229 1.45 -14.93 -13.68
N TRP A 230 2.21 -15.93 -13.22
CA TRP A 230 2.24 -17.22 -13.90
C TRP A 230 0.89 -17.93 -13.75
N GLN A 231 0.30 -17.90 -12.55
CA GLN A 231 -1.04 -18.46 -12.31
C GLN A 231 -2.14 -17.78 -13.13
N GLU A 232 -2.14 -16.44 -13.26
CA GLU A 232 -3.17 -15.72 -14.04
C GLU A 232 -3.03 -15.87 -15.57
N ARG A 233 -1.85 -16.25 -16.08
CA ARG A 233 -1.62 -16.41 -17.53
C ARG A 233 -1.53 -17.86 -18.01
N PHE A 234 -1.28 -18.79 -17.10
CA PHE A 234 -1.18 -20.22 -17.36
C PHE A 234 -1.86 -20.95 -16.21
N GLY A 235 -3.19 -20.95 -16.22
CA GLY A 235 -3.97 -21.76 -15.31
C GLY A 235 -3.79 -23.22 -15.66
N ASP A 236 -2.86 -23.89 -15.00
CA ASP A 236 -2.89 -25.34 -14.84
C ASP A 236 -3.50 -25.64 -13.46
N GLU A 237 -4.43 -26.59 -13.46
CA GLU A 237 -5.56 -26.75 -12.51
C GLU A 237 -5.20 -27.04 -11.04
N ASP A 238 -3.92 -27.11 -10.65
CA ASP A 238 -3.51 -27.59 -9.33
C ASP A 238 -2.78 -26.57 -8.43
N GLY A 239 -2.70 -25.29 -8.81
CA GLY A 239 -2.47 -24.17 -7.87
C GLY A 239 -1.13 -24.10 -7.11
N ILE A 240 -0.24 -25.08 -7.20
CA ILE A 240 1.07 -25.09 -6.52
C ILE A 240 2.18 -25.13 -7.57
N VAL A 241 2.88 -24.00 -7.74
CA VAL A 241 4.08 -23.92 -8.58
C VAL A 241 5.33 -24.01 -7.71
N THR A 242 6.08 -25.11 -7.82
CA THR A 242 7.42 -25.21 -7.23
C THR A 242 8.41 -24.48 -8.13
N ILE A 243 8.98 -23.35 -7.69
CA ILE A 243 10.02 -22.67 -8.46
C ILE A 243 11.31 -23.50 -8.44
N ASN A 244 11.83 -23.84 -9.62
CA ASN A 244 13.18 -24.40 -9.74
C ASN A 244 14.23 -23.34 -9.38
N LEU A 245 15.14 -23.69 -8.47
CA LEU A 245 16.23 -22.86 -7.96
C LEU A 245 17.08 -22.19 -9.07
N GLU A 246 17.25 -22.83 -10.22
CA GLU A 246 18.00 -22.25 -11.34
C GLU A 246 17.28 -21.06 -12.00
N GLN A 247 15.95 -21.07 -12.03
CA GLN A 247 15.14 -19.96 -12.56
C GLN A 247 15.13 -18.78 -11.60
N TYR A 248 15.16 -19.05 -10.28
CA TYR A 248 15.33 -18.06 -9.23
C TYR A 248 16.66 -17.28 -9.36
N LEU A 249 17.75 -17.96 -9.70
CA LEU A 249 19.07 -17.34 -9.81
C LEU A 249 19.20 -16.35 -10.98
N ARG A 250 18.42 -16.52 -12.06
CA ARG A 250 18.42 -15.59 -13.21
C ARG A 250 17.74 -14.25 -12.92
N MET A 251 16.86 -14.20 -11.93
CA MET A 251 16.12 -12.99 -11.54
C MET A 251 16.91 -12.07 -10.59
N ARG A 252 18.11 -12.49 -10.16
CA ARG A 252 19.01 -11.73 -9.29
C ARG A 252 19.96 -10.78 -10.04
N GLY A 253 19.93 -10.78 -11.38
CA GLY A 253 20.73 -9.91 -12.25
C GLY A 253 20.30 -8.45 -12.25
#